data_AF-A0A1G6T9Y6-F1
#
_entry.id   AF-A0A1G6T9Y6-F1
#
_cell.length_a   1.000
_cell.length_b   1.000
_cell.length_c   1.000
_cell.angle_alpha   90.00
_cell.angle_beta   90.00
_cell.angle_gamma   90.00
#
_symmetry.space_group_name_H-M   'P 1'
#
loop_
_entity.id
_entity.type
_entity.pdbx_description
1 polymer ?
#
loop_
_entity_poly.entity_id
_entity_poly.type
_entity_poly.pdbx_seq_one_letter_code
_entity_poly.pdbx_strand_id
1 'polypeptide(L)'
;MASKERIQRLKDETRINILDAALHIVKEEGWQALSMRKIADVIEYTAPIIYEYFANKEAILLELARKGYLILAKDLRAAHEEHRLPEKQLEAMWVAYWNFAFANKELYQIMFGVTTNCCCEEINKLEESVMPWDLFTDVIGKVMHIDNPASDIICTKYYTFWSVVHGLVSINLLSRGSSDDINRQVLMDAIIGIIRSIKPE
;
A
#
# COMPACT_ATOMS: atom_id res chain seq x y z
N MET A 1 -30.41 21.11 -7.92
CA MET A 1 -29.01 20.79 -7.53
C MET A 1 -28.98 19.80 -6.36
N ALA A 2 -29.69 20.04 -5.26
CA ALA A 2 -29.79 19.13 -4.09
C ALA A 2 -30.17 17.65 -4.37
N SER A 3 -31.03 17.37 -5.36
CA SER A 3 -31.42 15.99 -5.71
C SER A 3 -30.29 15.20 -6.39
N LYS A 4 -29.51 15.85 -7.27
CA LYS A 4 -28.35 15.21 -7.94
C LYS A 4 -27.24 14.91 -6.94
N GLU A 5 -26.97 15.83 -6.02
CA GLU A 5 -25.99 15.62 -4.94
C GLU A 5 -26.40 14.48 -4.01
N ARG A 6 -27.69 14.36 -3.67
CA ARG A 6 -28.19 13.24 -2.86
C ARG A 6 -28.00 11.89 -3.57
N ILE A 7 -28.34 11.81 -4.85
CA ILE A 7 -28.17 10.58 -5.65
C ILE A 7 -26.68 10.22 -5.74
N GLN A 8 -25.82 11.20 -5.98
CA GLN A 8 -24.37 10.97 -6.03
C GLN A 8 -23.82 10.46 -4.69
N ARG A 9 -24.20 11.08 -3.57
CA ARG A 9 -23.79 10.60 -2.24
C ARG A 9 -24.20 9.16 -1.97
N LEU A 10 -25.45 8.80 -2.29
CA LEU A 10 -25.93 7.42 -2.13
C LEU A 10 -25.15 6.45 -3.02
N LYS A 11 -24.79 6.88 -4.23
CA LYS A 11 -23.97 6.08 -5.14
C LYS A 11 -22.57 5.86 -4.55
N ASP A 12 -21.95 6.89 -4.01
CA ASP A 12 -20.61 6.82 -3.40
C ASP A 12 -20.61 5.97 -2.11
N GLU A 13 -21.63 6.12 -1.26
CA GLU A 13 -21.84 5.26 -0.08
C GLU A 13 -21.97 3.79 -0.47
N THR A 14 -22.74 3.49 -1.52
CA THR A 14 -22.88 2.10 -2.00
C THR A 14 -21.56 1.55 -2.54
N ARG A 15 -20.76 2.37 -3.24
CA ARG A 15 -19.40 1.97 -3.66
C ARG A 15 -18.53 1.61 -2.47
N ILE A 16 -18.57 2.41 -1.41
CA ILE A 16 -17.80 2.15 -0.17
C ILE A 16 -18.25 0.82 0.45
N ASN A 17 -19.56 0.58 0.58
CA ASN A 17 -20.09 -0.67 1.13
C ASN A 17 -19.64 -1.90 0.32
N ILE A 18 -19.60 -1.79 -1.01
CA ILE A 18 -19.08 -2.86 -1.90
C ILE A 18 -17.60 -3.16 -1.60
N LEU A 19 -16.77 -2.13 -1.48
CA LEU A 19 -15.34 -2.28 -1.20
C LEU A 19 -15.07 -2.84 0.20
N ASP A 20 -15.84 -2.40 1.19
CA ASP A 20 -15.70 -2.88 2.57
C ASP A 20 -16.19 -4.33 2.71
N ALA A 21 -17.28 -4.70 2.05
CA ALA A 21 -17.72 -6.10 1.94
C ALA A 21 -16.68 -6.98 1.25
N ALA A 22 -16.07 -6.49 0.16
CA ALA A 22 -14.99 -7.21 -0.51
C ALA A 22 -13.80 -7.46 0.42
N LEU A 23 -13.35 -6.44 1.17
CA LEU A 23 -12.28 -6.59 2.16
C LEU A 23 -12.67 -7.55 3.29
N HIS A 24 -13.91 -7.50 3.76
CA HIS A 24 -14.39 -8.41 4.80
C HIS A 24 -14.33 -9.87 4.34
N ILE A 25 -14.84 -10.17 3.13
CA ILE A 25 -14.76 -11.52 2.55
C ILE A 25 -13.31 -12.01 2.46
N VAL A 26 -12.40 -11.14 2.02
CA VAL A 26 -10.98 -11.50 1.88
C VAL A 26 -10.33 -11.77 3.23
N LYS A 27 -10.65 -10.99 4.26
CA LYS A 27 -10.12 -11.19 5.63
C LYS A 27 -10.55 -12.52 6.22
N GLU A 28 -11.82 -12.87 6.05
CA GLU A 28 -12.39 -14.09 6.65
C GLU A 28 -12.05 -15.35 5.85
N GLU A 29 -12.04 -15.26 4.51
CA GLU A 29 -12.07 -16.44 3.63
C GLU A 29 -11.00 -16.42 2.53
N GLY A 30 -10.20 -15.34 2.46
CA GLY A 30 -9.13 -15.18 1.48
C GLY A 30 -9.60 -14.73 0.10
N TRP A 31 -8.62 -14.34 -0.73
CA TRP A 31 -8.83 -13.76 -2.06
C TRP A 31 -9.57 -14.66 -3.07
N GLN A 32 -9.48 -15.98 -2.88
CA GLN A 32 -10.14 -16.95 -3.76
C GLN A 32 -11.65 -17.00 -3.55
N ALA A 33 -12.13 -16.64 -2.36
CA ALA A 33 -13.56 -16.60 -2.04
C ALA A 33 -14.26 -15.36 -2.63
N LEU A 34 -13.51 -14.33 -3.02
CA LEU A 34 -14.06 -13.07 -3.50
C LEU A 34 -14.72 -13.25 -4.87
N SER A 35 -16.02 -12.97 -4.95
CA SER A 35 -16.79 -12.96 -6.21
C SER A 35 -17.87 -11.88 -6.17
N MET A 36 -18.30 -11.40 -7.35
CA MET A 36 -19.36 -10.38 -7.47
C MET A 36 -20.65 -10.80 -6.76
N ARG A 37 -21.01 -12.08 -6.87
CA ARG A 37 -22.21 -12.63 -6.22
C ARG A 37 -22.09 -12.60 -4.70
N LYS A 38 -20.95 -13.04 -4.16
CA LYS A 38 -20.75 -13.08 -2.72
C LYS A 38 -20.74 -11.70 -2.08
N ILE A 39 -20.15 -10.72 -2.77
CA ILE A 39 -20.22 -9.30 -2.35
C ILE A 39 -21.68 -8.85 -2.27
N ALA A 40 -22.48 -9.17 -3.29
CA ALA A 40 -23.90 -8.84 -3.30
C ALA A 40 -24.64 -9.47 -2.12
N ASP A 41 -24.39 -10.76 -1.86
CA ASP A 41 -24.99 -11.48 -0.74
C ASP A 41 -24.64 -10.82 0.61
N VAL A 42 -23.38 -10.38 0.81
CA VAL A 42 -22.93 -9.72 2.05
C VAL A 42 -23.59 -8.37 2.29
N ILE A 43 -23.86 -7.59 1.24
CA ILE A 43 -24.54 -6.29 1.34
C ILE A 43 -26.06 -6.38 1.11
N GLU A 44 -26.61 -7.59 1.12
CA GLU A 44 -28.04 -7.90 0.91
C GLU A 44 -28.61 -7.41 -0.43
N TYR A 45 -27.76 -7.33 -1.47
CA TYR A 45 -28.11 -6.90 -2.82
C TYR A 45 -28.09 -8.07 -3.80
N THR A 46 -28.62 -7.84 -4.99
CA THR A 46 -28.49 -8.81 -6.10
C THR A 46 -27.21 -8.55 -6.89
N ALA A 47 -26.61 -9.61 -7.44
CA ALA A 47 -25.40 -9.50 -8.25
C ALA A 47 -25.48 -8.44 -9.38
N PRO A 48 -26.60 -8.29 -10.14
CA PRO A 48 -26.74 -7.24 -11.14
C PRO A 48 -26.51 -5.83 -10.61
N ILE A 49 -26.90 -5.54 -9.36
CA ILE A 49 -26.71 -4.20 -8.79
C ILE A 49 -25.22 -3.89 -8.62
N ILE A 50 -24.39 -4.86 -8.24
CA ILE A 50 -22.93 -4.65 -8.09
C ILE A 50 -22.30 -4.24 -9.43
N TYR A 51 -22.79 -4.79 -10.54
CA TYR A 51 -22.32 -4.46 -11.88
C TYR A 51 -22.65 -3.02 -12.32
N GLU A 52 -23.63 -2.36 -11.69
CA GLU A 52 -23.91 -0.93 -11.91
C GLU A 52 -22.80 -0.02 -11.32
N TYR A 53 -22.04 -0.53 -10.36
CA TYR A 53 -20.95 0.19 -9.68
C TYR A 53 -19.58 -0.25 -10.17
N PHE A 54 -19.39 -1.54 -10.46
CA PHE A 54 -18.13 -2.13 -10.85
C PHE A 54 -18.31 -3.10 -12.00
N ALA A 55 -17.65 -2.83 -13.13
CA ALA A 55 -17.82 -3.63 -14.35
C ALA A 55 -17.44 -5.11 -14.15
N ASN A 56 -16.49 -5.40 -13.26
CA ASN A 56 -16.00 -6.74 -12.97
C ASN A 56 -15.26 -6.77 -11.62
N LYS A 57 -14.77 -7.96 -11.24
CA LYS A 57 -14.00 -8.16 -10.01
C LYS A 57 -12.71 -7.35 -10.05
N GLU A 58 -12.06 -7.25 -11.21
CA GLU A 58 -10.80 -6.54 -11.42
C GLU A 58 -10.92 -5.04 -11.10
N ALA A 59 -12.06 -4.41 -11.45
CA ALA A 59 -12.34 -3.01 -11.11
C ALA A 59 -12.43 -2.79 -9.60
N ILE A 60 -12.95 -3.76 -8.85
CA ILE A 60 -12.96 -3.73 -7.37
C ILE A 60 -11.53 -3.84 -6.84
N LEU A 61 -10.74 -4.76 -7.39
CA LEU A 61 -9.34 -4.95 -6.99
C LEU A 61 -8.49 -3.68 -7.23
N LEU A 62 -8.70 -2.99 -8.36
CA LEU A 62 -8.03 -1.73 -8.67
C LEU A 62 -8.39 -0.62 -7.68
N GLU A 63 -9.67 -0.46 -7.32
CA GLU A 63 -10.06 0.52 -6.31
C GLU A 63 -9.53 0.17 -4.91
N LEU A 64 -9.46 -1.13 -4.55
CA LEU A 64 -8.83 -1.56 -3.31
C LEU A 64 -7.32 -1.25 -3.30
N ALA A 65 -6.62 -1.52 -4.40
CA ALA A 65 -5.21 -1.16 -4.53
C ALA A 65 -5.00 0.35 -4.41
N ARG A 66 -5.84 1.17 -5.07
CA ARG A 66 -5.87 2.63 -4.91
C ARG A 66 -6.06 3.03 -3.45
N LYS A 67 -7.06 2.47 -2.76
CA LYS A 67 -7.31 2.70 -1.33
C LYS A 67 -6.06 2.38 -0.49
N GLY A 68 -5.38 1.28 -0.80
CA GLY A 68 -4.11 0.90 -0.18
C GLY A 68 -3.00 1.94 -0.36
N TYR A 69 -2.75 2.39 -1.60
CA TYR A 69 -1.76 3.43 -1.86
C TYR A 69 -2.08 4.76 -1.16
N LEU A 70 -3.35 5.16 -1.11
CA LEU A 70 -3.77 6.38 -0.41
C LEU A 70 -3.54 6.31 1.10
N ILE A 71 -3.82 5.17 1.73
CA ILE A 71 -3.55 4.94 3.15
C ILE A 71 -2.03 4.95 3.39
N LEU A 72 -1.27 4.19 2.61
CA LEU A 72 0.18 4.15 2.72
C LEU A 72 0.79 5.55 2.57
N ALA A 73 0.39 6.32 1.55
CA ALA A 73 0.90 7.67 1.34
C ALA A 73 0.54 8.62 2.50
N LYS A 74 -0.63 8.45 3.13
CA LYS A 74 -1.01 9.19 4.33
C LYS A 74 -0.08 8.84 5.50
N ASP A 75 0.14 7.54 5.75
CA ASP A 75 0.99 7.08 6.86
C ASP A 75 2.45 7.49 6.67
N LEU A 76 2.97 7.43 5.44
CA LEU A 76 4.31 7.91 5.10
C LEU A 76 4.46 9.42 5.31
N ARG A 77 3.47 10.22 4.90
CA ARG A 77 3.49 11.68 5.14
C ARG A 77 3.49 12.01 6.62
N ALA A 78 2.65 11.33 7.41
CA ALA A 78 2.62 11.53 8.86
C ALA A 78 3.99 11.20 9.48
N ALA A 79 4.58 10.06 9.15
CA ALA A 79 5.90 9.65 9.65
C ALA A 79 7.03 10.61 9.21
N HIS A 80 6.96 11.15 7.99
CA HIS A 80 7.89 12.18 7.52
C HIS A 80 7.80 13.47 8.36
N GLU A 81 6.60 13.88 8.75
CA GLU A 81 6.36 15.12 9.51
C GLU A 81 6.79 15.03 10.99
N GLU A 82 6.99 13.83 11.53
CA GLU A 82 7.45 13.59 12.92
C GLU A 82 8.89 14.06 13.18
N HIS A 83 9.69 14.18 12.13
CA HIS A 83 11.12 14.45 12.25
C HIS A 83 11.59 15.55 11.31
N ARG A 84 12.67 16.25 11.70
CA ARG A 84 13.31 17.29 10.88
C ARG A 84 14.55 16.80 10.13
N LEU A 85 15.26 15.83 10.69
CA LEU A 85 16.49 15.30 10.08
C LEU A 85 16.11 14.29 8.98
N PRO A 86 16.56 14.45 7.73
CA PRO A 86 16.19 13.57 6.62
C PRO A 86 16.38 12.08 6.89
N GLU A 87 17.42 11.71 7.64
CA GLU A 87 17.67 10.31 7.99
C GLU A 87 16.64 9.75 8.96
N LYS A 88 16.18 10.59 9.90
CA LYS A 88 15.13 10.21 10.85
C LYS A 88 13.77 10.17 10.19
N GLN A 89 13.52 11.04 9.22
CA GLN A 89 12.34 10.94 8.37
C GLN A 89 12.35 9.62 7.60
N LEU A 90 13.47 9.29 6.94
CA LEU A 90 13.60 8.07 6.16
C LEU A 90 13.42 6.81 7.02
N GLU A 91 14.03 6.79 8.22
CA GLU A 91 13.86 5.72 9.22
C GLU A 91 12.38 5.54 9.58
N ALA A 92 11.69 6.62 9.98
CA ALA A 92 10.29 6.58 10.38
C ALA A 92 9.37 6.16 9.23
N MET A 93 9.62 6.63 8.01
CA MET A 93 8.85 6.26 6.82
C MET A 93 8.96 4.77 6.49
N TRP A 94 10.14 4.15 6.58
CA TRP A 94 10.28 2.70 6.36
C TRP A 94 9.61 1.88 7.46
N VAL A 95 9.64 2.36 8.71
CA VAL A 95 8.85 1.76 9.80
C VAL A 95 7.35 1.90 9.55
N ALA A 96 6.88 3.03 9.03
CA ALA A 96 5.48 3.22 8.64
C ALA A 96 5.08 2.30 7.49
N TYR A 97 5.94 2.11 6.48
CA TYR A 97 5.72 1.14 5.40
C TYR A 97 5.55 -0.28 5.94
N TRP A 98 6.42 -0.70 6.87
CA TRP A 98 6.30 -1.98 7.55
C TRP A 98 4.96 -2.09 8.31
N ASN A 99 4.65 -1.13 9.18
CA ASN A 99 3.44 -1.14 9.98
C ASN A 99 2.17 -1.18 9.12
N PHE A 100 2.14 -0.42 8.02
CA PHE A 100 1.07 -0.45 7.04
C PHE A 100 0.83 -1.86 6.51
N ALA A 101 1.90 -2.58 6.14
CA ALA A 101 1.79 -3.90 5.56
C ALA A 101 1.16 -4.94 6.50
N PHE A 102 1.42 -4.85 7.81
CA PHE A 102 0.83 -5.76 8.79
C PHE A 102 -0.56 -5.31 9.24
N ALA A 103 -0.80 -4.01 9.38
CA ALA A 103 -2.11 -3.47 9.75
C ALA A 103 -3.14 -3.62 8.61
N ASN A 104 -2.69 -3.59 7.36
CA ASN A 104 -3.50 -3.63 6.15
C ASN A 104 -3.05 -4.76 5.21
N LYS A 105 -2.83 -5.96 5.75
CA LYS A 105 -2.29 -7.13 5.03
C LYS A 105 -2.96 -7.38 3.69
N GLU A 106 -4.29 -7.33 3.63
CA GLU A 106 -5.02 -7.60 2.39
C GLU A 106 -4.72 -6.51 1.35
N LEU A 107 -4.75 -5.24 1.74
CA LEU A 107 -4.40 -4.14 0.84
C LEU A 107 -2.96 -4.26 0.33
N TYR A 108 -2.03 -4.63 1.21
CA TYR A 108 -0.64 -4.88 0.81
C TYR A 108 -0.51 -6.02 -0.20
N GLN A 109 -1.21 -7.14 0.04
CA GLN A 109 -1.21 -8.29 -0.86
C GLN A 109 -1.69 -7.91 -2.27
N ILE A 110 -2.79 -7.15 -2.37
CA ILE A 110 -3.32 -6.77 -3.68
C ILE A 110 -2.43 -5.75 -4.39
N MET A 111 -1.89 -4.76 -3.67
CA MET A 111 -1.04 -3.70 -4.24
C MET A 111 0.22 -4.27 -4.92
N PHE A 112 0.81 -5.32 -4.33
CA PHE A 112 2.10 -5.85 -4.77
C PHE A 112 2.03 -7.26 -5.35
N GLY A 113 0.82 -7.81 -5.53
CA GLY A 113 0.63 -9.15 -6.07
C GLY A 113 1.13 -10.28 -5.16
N VAL A 114 1.41 -9.99 -3.89
CA VAL A 114 1.89 -11.00 -2.94
C VAL A 114 0.75 -11.96 -2.64
N THR A 115 0.88 -13.22 -3.05
CA THR A 115 -0.13 -14.31 -2.90
C THR A 115 -1.43 -14.16 -3.70
N THR A 116 -1.59 -13.09 -4.47
CA THR A 116 -2.77 -12.88 -5.33
C THR A 116 -2.39 -13.01 -6.81
N ASN A 117 -3.17 -13.77 -7.58
CA ASN A 117 -2.99 -13.92 -9.03
C ASN A 117 -3.49 -12.68 -9.83
N CYS A 118 -3.43 -11.48 -9.24
CA CYS A 118 -3.93 -10.24 -9.84
C CYS A 118 -2.93 -9.70 -10.87
N CYS A 119 -3.44 -9.14 -11.99
CA CYS A 119 -2.61 -8.50 -13.00
C CYS A 119 -1.95 -7.24 -12.41
N CYS A 120 -0.69 -7.36 -12.02
CA CYS A 120 0.12 -6.27 -11.46
C CYS A 120 0.25 -5.07 -12.42
N GLU A 121 0.09 -5.28 -13.73
CA GLU A 121 0.29 -4.24 -14.74
C GLU A 121 -0.68 -3.07 -14.62
N GLU A 122 -1.97 -3.32 -14.39
CA GLU A 122 -2.97 -2.25 -14.28
C GLU A 122 -2.86 -1.52 -12.93
N ILE A 123 -2.45 -2.22 -11.87
CA ILE A 123 -2.21 -1.61 -10.55
C ILE A 123 -1.01 -0.65 -10.62
N ASN A 124 0.05 -1.02 -11.35
CA ASN A 124 1.23 -0.17 -11.55
C ASN A 124 0.94 1.08 -12.40
N LYS A 125 -0.21 1.13 -13.09
CA LYS A 125 -0.65 2.30 -13.87
C LYS A 125 -1.51 3.28 -13.04
N LEU A 126 -1.86 2.93 -11.81
CA LEU A 126 -2.61 3.84 -10.92
C LEU A 126 -1.77 5.08 -10.62
N GLU A 127 -2.38 6.26 -10.70
CA GLU A 127 -1.74 7.53 -10.35
C GLU A 127 -1.22 7.53 -8.90
N GLU A 128 -1.90 6.82 -7.99
CA GLU A 128 -1.50 6.74 -6.59
C GLU A 128 -0.28 5.84 -6.36
N SER A 129 0.05 4.97 -7.30
CA SER A 129 1.18 4.02 -7.17
C SER A 129 2.54 4.72 -7.13
N VAL A 130 2.65 5.92 -7.69
CA VAL A 130 3.90 6.72 -7.67
C VAL A 130 4.09 7.51 -6.38
N MET A 131 3.06 7.66 -5.53
CA MET A 131 3.15 8.51 -4.33
C MET A 131 4.24 8.05 -3.33
N PRO A 132 4.39 6.75 -3.01
CA PRO A 132 5.48 6.30 -2.14
C PRO A 132 6.85 6.60 -2.75
N TRP A 133 6.99 6.41 -4.08
CA TRP A 133 8.23 6.71 -4.79
C TRP A 133 8.62 8.18 -4.63
N ASP A 134 7.70 9.12 -4.88
CA ASP A 134 7.99 10.56 -4.78
C ASP A 134 8.41 10.95 -3.36
N LEU A 135 7.71 10.44 -2.34
CA LEU A 135 8.01 10.73 -0.94
C LEU A 135 9.40 10.20 -0.53
N PHE A 136 9.72 8.95 -0.87
CA PHE A 136 11.00 8.36 -0.50
C PHE A 136 12.17 8.98 -1.28
N THR A 137 12.02 9.19 -2.59
CA THR A 137 13.12 9.74 -3.41
C THR A 137 13.45 11.18 -3.07
N ASP A 138 12.47 12.00 -2.68
CA ASP A 138 12.70 13.35 -2.14
C ASP A 138 13.58 13.30 -0.88
N VAL A 139 13.24 12.45 0.09
CA VAL A 139 14.01 12.33 1.34
C VAL A 139 15.40 11.73 1.10
N ILE A 140 15.51 10.72 0.23
CA ILE A 140 16.81 10.14 -0.16
C ILE A 140 17.70 11.22 -0.81
N GLY A 141 17.15 12.05 -1.71
CA GLY A 141 17.87 13.17 -2.32
C GLY A 141 18.43 14.14 -1.28
N LYS A 142 17.64 14.47 -0.25
CA LYS A 142 18.08 15.32 0.88
C LYS A 142 19.21 14.69 1.69
N VAL A 143 19.12 13.39 1.99
CA VAL A 143 20.19 12.65 2.70
C VAL A 143 21.48 12.62 1.89
N MET A 144 21.36 12.50 0.56
CA MET A 144 22.50 12.37 -0.36
C MET A 144 23.06 13.72 -0.86
N HIS A 145 22.40 14.82 -0.56
CA HIS A 145 22.68 16.14 -1.15
C HIS A 145 22.64 16.13 -2.69
N ILE A 146 21.65 15.44 -3.26
CA ILE A 146 21.42 15.33 -4.71
C ILE A 146 20.07 15.97 -5.05
N ASP A 147 20.11 17.13 -5.70
CA ASP A 147 18.92 17.89 -6.14
C ASP A 147 18.40 17.42 -7.51
N ASN A 148 18.37 16.10 -7.73
CA ASN A 148 17.80 15.49 -8.92
C ASN A 148 17.13 14.14 -8.57
N PRO A 149 15.81 14.12 -8.31
CA PRO A 149 15.06 12.90 -7.98
C PRO A 149 15.13 11.82 -9.07
N ALA A 150 15.35 12.20 -10.33
CA ALA A 150 15.52 11.28 -11.45
C ALA A 150 16.96 10.73 -11.58
N SER A 151 17.83 10.98 -10.58
CA SER A 151 19.17 10.41 -10.55
C SER A 151 19.11 8.89 -10.44
N ASP A 152 19.84 8.20 -11.32
CA ASP A 152 20.04 6.75 -11.26
C ASP A 152 20.55 6.30 -9.88
N ILE A 153 21.31 7.16 -9.20
CA ILE A 153 21.80 6.90 -7.84
C ILE A 153 20.65 6.86 -6.84
N ILE A 154 19.77 7.87 -6.83
CA ILE A 154 18.59 7.90 -5.95
C ILE A 154 17.66 6.73 -6.24
N CYS A 155 17.41 6.47 -7.53
CA CYS A 155 16.63 5.31 -7.99
C CYS A 155 17.20 3.99 -7.44
N THR A 156 18.51 3.78 -7.58
CA THR A 156 19.20 2.60 -7.07
C THR A 156 19.05 2.47 -5.56
N LYS A 157 19.20 3.57 -4.81
CA LYS A 157 19.04 3.55 -3.35
C LYS A 157 17.60 3.26 -2.94
N TYR A 158 16.61 3.87 -3.59
CA TYR A 158 15.20 3.58 -3.34
C TYR A 158 14.91 2.08 -3.52
N TYR A 159 15.28 1.51 -4.67
CA TYR A 159 15.00 0.09 -4.93
C TYR A 159 15.81 -0.83 -4.02
N THR A 160 16.99 -0.42 -3.54
CA THR A 160 17.73 -1.16 -2.51
C THR A 160 16.95 -1.22 -1.19
N PHE A 161 16.49 -0.08 -0.67
CA PHE A 161 15.65 -0.04 0.52
C PHE A 161 14.37 -0.85 0.32
N TRP A 162 13.66 -0.55 -0.77
CA TRP A 162 12.37 -1.17 -1.05
C TRP A 162 12.51 -2.68 -1.16
N SER A 163 13.50 -3.20 -1.90
CA SER A 163 13.71 -4.64 -2.03
C SER A 163 13.96 -5.33 -0.69
N VAL A 164 14.76 -4.71 0.19
CA VAL A 164 15.07 -5.27 1.52
C VAL A 164 13.83 -5.24 2.41
N VAL A 165 13.18 -4.09 2.57
CA VAL A 165 12.01 -3.95 3.47
C VAL A 165 10.82 -4.75 2.94
N HIS A 166 10.52 -4.66 1.65
CA HIS A 166 9.46 -5.43 0.98
C HIS A 166 9.71 -6.94 1.07
N GLY A 167 10.97 -7.37 0.93
CA GLY A 167 11.37 -8.76 1.11
C GLY A 167 11.15 -9.24 2.54
N LEU A 168 11.55 -8.44 3.54
CA LEU A 168 11.31 -8.76 4.95
C LEU A 168 9.81 -8.86 5.25
N VAL A 169 9.00 -7.90 4.79
CA VAL A 169 7.53 -7.97 4.94
C VAL A 169 6.99 -9.26 4.33
N SER A 170 7.38 -9.59 3.10
CA SER A 170 6.89 -10.76 2.38
C SER A 170 7.25 -12.08 3.09
N ILE A 171 8.47 -12.21 3.63
CA ILE A 171 8.90 -13.37 4.43
C ILE A 171 8.04 -13.51 5.70
N ASN A 172 7.78 -12.41 6.37
CA ASN A 172 7.04 -12.39 7.64
C ASN A 172 5.54 -12.63 7.43
N LEU A 173 4.94 -12.15 6.35
CA LEU A 173 3.55 -12.45 6.00
C LEU A 173 3.30 -13.94 5.73
N LEU A 174 4.33 -14.68 5.29
CA LEU A 174 4.29 -16.13 5.12
C LEU A 174 4.53 -16.90 6.43
N SER A 175 4.59 -16.21 7.58
CA SER A 175 4.94 -16.79 8.89
C SER A 175 6.26 -17.57 8.88
N ARG A 176 7.20 -17.15 8.03
CA ARG A 176 8.57 -17.71 7.96
C ARG A 176 9.59 -16.90 8.77
N GLY A 177 9.12 -15.85 9.45
CA GLY A 177 9.92 -15.03 10.36
C GLY A 177 10.17 -15.74 11.70
N SER A 178 11.00 -15.11 12.53
CA SER A 178 11.18 -15.53 13.92
C SER A 178 10.12 -14.83 14.79
N SER A 179 10.34 -14.68 16.11
CA SER A 179 9.47 -13.86 16.97
C SER A 179 9.38 -12.41 16.49
N ASP A 180 8.26 -11.73 16.77
CA ASP A 180 8.02 -10.32 16.39
C ASP A 180 9.17 -9.37 16.79
N ASP A 181 9.74 -9.57 17.97
CA ASP A 181 10.89 -8.77 18.45
C ASP A 181 12.12 -8.91 17.56
N ILE A 182 12.43 -10.14 17.13
CA ILE A 182 13.55 -10.43 16.24
C ILE A 182 13.28 -9.82 14.86
N ASN A 183 12.06 -9.96 14.33
CA ASN A 183 11.72 -9.41 13.02
C ASN A 183 11.82 -7.89 13.02
N ARG A 184 11.40 -7.24 14.11
CA ARG A 184 11.55 -5.79 14.30
C ARG A 184 13.01 -5.37 14.42
N GLN A 185 13.85 -6.15 15.12
CA GLN A 185 15.28 -5.86 15.21
C GLN A 185 15.96 -5.99 13.83
N VAL A 186 15.67 -7.05 13.08
CA VAL A 186 16.19 -7.25 11.72
C VAL A 186 15.79 -6.09 10.80
N LEU A 187 14.54 -5.63 10.88
CA LEU A 187 14.08 -4.45 10.14
C LEU A 187 14.90 -3.21 10.51
N MET A 188 15.06 -2.92 11.81
CA MET A 188 15.79 -1.74 12.26
C MET A 188 17.26 -1.78 11.87
N ASP A 189 17.91 -2.94 12.00
CA ASP A 189 19.31 -3.13 11.59
C ASP A 189 19.48 -2.90 10.09
N ALA A 190 18.54 -3.41 9.27
CA ALA A 190 18.53 -3.18 7.83
C ALA A 190 18.34 -1.69 7.48
N ILE A 191 17.34 -1.02 8.06
CA ILE A 191 17.06 0.40 7.81
C ILE A 191 18.29 1.24 8.19
N ILE A 192 18.82 1.07 9.40
CA ILE A 192 19.97 1.84 9.89
C ILE A 192 21.22 1.56 9.04
N GLY A 193 21.45 0.30 8.68
CA GLY A 193 22.58 -0.09 7.83
C GLY A 193 22.54 0.57 6.46
N ILE A 194 21.38 0.55 5.79
CA ILE A 194 21.23 1.17 4.47
C ILE A 194 21.32 2.70 4.57
N ILE A 195 20.68 3.34 5.56
CA ILE A 195 20.82 4.80 5.78
C ILE A 195 22.30 5.19 5.92
N ARG A 196 23.08 4.45 6.70
CA ARG A 196 24.52 4.71 6.84
C ARG A 196 25.28 4.59 5.51
N SER A 197 24.89 3.65 4.65
CA SER A 197 25.53 3.40 3.34
C SER A 197 25.21 4.43 2.25
N ILE A 198 24.20 5.28 2.46
CA ILE A 198 23.79 6.30 1.48
C ILE A 198 24.22 7.72 1.88
N LYS A 199 24.72 7.91 3.10
CA LYS A 199 25.25 9.20 3.52
C LYS A 199 26.48 9.55 2.68
N PRO A 200 26.57 10.78 2.16
CA PRO A 200 27.82 11.30 1.63
C PRO A 200 28.86 11.38 2.77
N GLU A 201 30.12 11.13 2.43
CA GLU A 201 31.26 11.24 3.36
C GLU A 201 31.41 12.66 3.93
#